data_AF-A0ABC9YX92-F1
#
_entry.id   AF-A0ABC9YX92-F1
#
_cell.length_a   1.000
_cell.length_b   1.000
_cell.length_c   1.000
_cell.angle_alpha   90.00
_cell.angle_beta   90.00
_cell.angle_gamma   90.00
#
_symmetry.space_group_name_H-M   'P 1'
#
loop_
_entity.id
_entity.type
_entity.pdbx_description
1 polymer ?
#
loop_
_entity_poly.entity_id
_entity_poly.type
_entity_poly.pdbx_seq_one_letter_code
_entity_poly.pdbx_strand_id
1 'polypeptide(L)'
;MIHRGALPLPRSQGNVFTPDGRFVGRVDFYYESAGVICEFDGPTEYGRLLRPGQDLATLVHRERTRETYLRTLGFEVIRWTWDDLVRGTPAQHLRNALSTRRRPDGRIEPAPAPEPRSLAIRAL
;
A
#
# COMPACT_ATOMS: atom_id res chain seq x y z
N MET A 1 0.29 -14.93 -4.86
CA MET A 1 -0.08 -15.06 -3.44
C MET A 1 -1.58 -15.04 -3.22
N ILE A 2 -2.26 -13.90 -3.40
CA ILE A 2 -3.68 -13.69 -3.07
C ILE A 2 -4.59 -14.74 -3.73
N HIS A 3 -4.56 -14.82 -5.08
CA HIS A 3 -5.35 -15.80 -5.83
C HIS A 3 -5.03 -17.25 -5.44
N ARG A 4 -3.73 -17.61 -5.36
CA ARG A 4 -3.30 -18.97 -4.97
C ARG A 4 -3.71 -19.35 -3.54
N GLY A 5 -3.81 -18.37 -2.65
CA GLY A 5 -4.19 -18.56 -1.25
C GLY A 5 -5.69 -18.51 -0.99
N ALA A 6 -6.52 -18.44 -2.05
CA ALA A 6 -7.97 -18.26 -1.98
C ALA A 6 -8.39 -17.09 -1.06
N LEU A 7 -7.60 -16.01 -1.06
CA LEU A 7 -7.91 -14.79 -0.32
C LEU A 7 -8.78 -13.88 -1.19
N PRO A 8 -9.70 -13.09 -0.59
CA PRO A 8 -10.45 -12.08 -1.32
C PRO A 8 -9.52 -11.14 -2.08
N LEU A 9 -9.97 -10.62 -3.23
CA LEU A 9 -9.17 -9.65 -3.97
C LEU A 9 -9.21 -8.29 -3.26
N PRO A 10 -8.06 -7.62 -3.06
CA PRO A 10 -8.04 -6.27 -2.56
C PRO A 10 -8.46 -5.28 -3.66
N ARG A 11 -8.82 -4.08 -3.24
CA ARG A 11 -8.79 -2.92 -4.14
C ARG A 11 -7.35 -2.41 -4.23
N SER A 12 -6.98 -1.84 -5.37
CA SER A 12 -5.67 -1.22 -5.56
C SER A 12 -5.76 0.30 -5.42
N GLN A 13 -4.62 0.92 -5.10
CA GLN A 13 -4.40 2.37 -5.13
C GLN A 13 -5.44 3.13 -4.28
N GLY A 14 -5.31 3.05 -2.96
CA GLY A 14 -6.19 3.75 -2.03
C GLY A 14 -5.57 5.04 -1.50
N ASN A 15 -6.30 6.15 -1.52
CA ASN A 15 -5.93 7.38 -0.81
C ASN A 15 -6.50 7.30 0.62
N VAL A 16 -5.61 7.40 1.62
CA VAL A 16 -5.99 7.38 3.04
C VAL A 16 -6.15 8.80 3.53
N PHE A 17 -7.23 9.05 4.27
CA PHE A 17 -7.53 10.31 4.93
C PHE A 17 -7.78 10.11 6.42
N THR A 18 -7.43 11.13 7.21
CA THR A 18 -7.83 11.24 8.62
C THR A 18 -9.35 11.52 8.75
N PRO A 19 -9.93 11.42 9.96
CA PRO A 19 -11.35 11.74 10.18
C PRO A 19 -11.74 13.16 9.74
N ASP A 20 -10.84 14.13 9.92
CA ASP A 20 -11.00 15.54 9.52
C ASP A 20 -10.71 15.79 8.02
N GLY A 21 -10.43 14.75 7.24
CA GLY A 21 -10.29 14.82 5.79
C GLY A 21 -8.89 15.17 5.29
N ARG A 22 -7.87 15.22 6.15
CA ARG A 22 -6.48 15.45 5.74
C ARG A 22 -5.93 14.21 5.05
N PHE A 23 -5.30 14.41 3.88
CA PHE A 23 -4.63 13.33 3.15
C PHE A 23 -3.38 12.84 3.90
N VAL A 24 -3.28 11.52 4.08
CA VAL A 24 -2.16 10.85 4.76
C VAL A 24 -1.18 10.26 3.76
N GLY A 25 -1.70 9.61 2.72
CA GLY A 25 -0.88 8.95 1.71
C GLY A 25 -1.68 8.04 0.82
N ARG A 26 -1.02 7.55 -0.23
CA ARG A 26 -1.53 6.49 -1.09
C ARG A 26 -0.95 5.15 -0.65
N VAL A 27 -1.75 4.09 -0.76
CA VAL A 27 -1.36 2.71 -0.47
C VAL A 27 -1.59 1.81 -1.68
N ASP A 28 -0.78 0.77 -1.81
CA ASP A 28 -0.81 -0.12 -2.97
C ASP A 28 -2.12 -0.92 -3.07
N PHE A 29 -2.53 -1.51 -1.95
CA PHE A 29 -3.72 -2.35 -1.85
C PHE A 29 -4.44 -2.18 -0.51
N TYR A 30 -5.76 -2.43 -0.50
CA TYR A 30 -6.54 -2.33 0.72
C TYR A 30 -7.81 -3.19 0.71
N TYR A 31 -8.27 -3.52 1.91
CA TYR A 31 -9.57 -4.13 2.23
C TYR A 31 -10.33 -3.21 3.16
N GLU A 32 -11.11 -2.29 2.57
CA GLU A 32 -11.82 -1.23 3.29
C GLU A 32 -12.65 -1.77 4.46
N SER A 33 -13.48 -2.80 4.22
CA SER A 33 -14.36 -3.39 5.23
C SER A 33 -13.64 -4.11 6.37
N ALA A 34 -12.36 -4.46 6.18
CA ALA A 34 -11.53 -5.13 7.18
C ALA A 34 -10.56 -4.17 7.86
N GLY A 35 -10.39 -2.93 7.37
CA GLY A 35 -9.40 -1.99 7.87
C GLY A 35 -7.96 -2.47 7.66
N VAL A 36 -7.70 -3.21 6.57
CA VAL A 36 -6.38 -3.76 6.23
C VAL A 36 -5.80 -3.03 5.02
N ILE A 37 -4.56 -2.60 5.15
CA ILE A 37 -3.72 -2.01 4.10
C ILE A 37 -2.61 -3.00 3.78
N CYS A 38 -2.26 -3.12 2.51
CA CYS A 38 -1.10 -3.89 2.09
C CYS A 38 -0.19 -3.06 1.18
N GLU A 39 1.11 -3.08 1.48
CA GLU A 39 2.16 -2.37 0.73
C GLU A 39 3.19 -3.36 0.21
N PHE A 40 3.66 -3.12 -1.02
CA PHE A 40 4.70 -3.92 -1.64
C PHE A 40 6.05 -3.20 -1.64
N ASP A 41 7.04 -3.80 -0.99
CA ASP A 41 8.42 -3.29 -0.97
C ASP A 41 9.25 -3.92 -2.08
N GLY A 42 9.28 -3.25 -3.23
CA GLY A 42 10.16 -3.63 -4.33
C GLY A 42 11.63 -3.21 -4.09
N PRO A 43 12.63 -4.02 -4.49
CA PRO A 43 14.05 -3.65 -4.37
C PRO A 43 14.44 -2.40 -5.18
N THR A 44 13.61 -1.99 -6.13
CA THR A 44 13.81 -0.83 -7.01
C THR A 44 13.37 0.50 -6.38
N GLU A 45 12.53 0.47 -5.33
CA GLU A 45 12.00 1.68 -4.70
C GLU A 45 13.15 2.53 -4.12
N TYR A 46 14.03 1.97 -3.29
CA TYR A 46 15.04 2.79 -2.59
C TYR A 46 16.14 3.37 -3.50
N GLY A 47 16.58 2.63 -4.53
CA GLY A 47 17.71 3.03 -5.37
C GLY A 47 17.37 4.01 -6.50
N ARG A 48 16.10 4.06 -6.94
CA ARG A 48 15.63 4.96 -8.03
C ARG A 48 14.84 6.17 -7.55
N LEU A 49 14.41 6.21 -6.29
CA LEU A 49 13.55 7.29 -5.76
C LEU A 49 14.30 8.58 -5.40
N LEU A 50 15.63 8.58 -5.35
CA LEU A 50 16.37 9.80 -5.12
C LEU A 50 16.38 10.65 -6.39
N ARG A 51 15.57 11.71 -6.41
CA ARG A 51 15.84 12.82 -7.34
C ARG A 51 17.18 13.45 -6.95
N PRO A 52 17.89 14.08 -7.90
CA PRO A 52 19.10 14.84 -7.59
C PRO A 52 18.84 15.79 -6.39
N GLY A 53 19.64 15.66 -5.33
CA GLY A 53 19.52 16.46 -4.11
C GLY A 53 18.58 15.92 -3.02
N GLN A 54 17.95 14.75 -3.20
CA GLN A 54 17.21 14.11 -2.11
C GLN A 54 18.13 13.27 -1.22
N ASP A 55 17.92 13.36 0.08
CA ASP A 55 18.57 12.53 1.09
C ASP A 55 17.74 11.26 1.37
N LEU A 56 18.43 10.11 1.36
CA LEU A 56 17.83 8.80 1.61
C LEU A 56 17.27 8.70 3.02
N ALA A 57 17.96 9.25 4.03
CA ALA A 57 17.50 9.19 5.41
C ALA A 57 16.17 9.93 5.58
N THR A 58 16.02 11.08 4.92
CA THR A 58 14.77 11.85 4.87
C THR A 58 13.63 11.07 4.20
N LEU A 59 13.88 10.36 3.09
CA LEU A 59 12.88 9.54 2.42
C LEU A 59 12.38 8.40 3.33
N VAL A 60 13.32 7.65 3.92
CA VAL A 60 13.02 6.56 4.85
C VAL A 60 12.25 7.08 6.07
N HIS A 61 12.64 8.23 6.62
CA HIS A 61 11.95 8.85 7.74
C HIS A 61 10.50 9.21 7.40
N ARG A 62 10.26 9.77 6.20
CA ARG A 62 8.90 10.08 5.72
C ARG A 62 8.05 8.82 5.58
N GLU A 63 8.60 7.77 5.01
CA GLU A 63 7.88 6.50 4.82
C GLU A 63 7.53 5.84 6.16
N ARG A 64 8.47 5.81 7.11
CA ARG A 64 8.21 5.32 8.48
C ARG A 64 7.17 6.15 9.22
N THR A 65 7.22 7.47 9.04
CA THR A 65 6.25 8.40 9.63
C THR A 65 4.86 8.18 9.05
N ARG A 66 4.75 7.99 7.73
CA ARG A 66 3.49 7.67 7.05
C ARG A 66 2.89 6.38 7.58
N GLU A 67 3.67 5.31 7.67
CA GLU A 67 3.20 4.04 8.23
C GLU A 67 2.72 4.21 9.68
N THR A 68 3.47 4.95 10.49
CA THR A 68 3.08 5.24 11.88
C THR A 68 1.69 5.91 11.92
N TYR A 69 1.44 6.91 11.06
CA TYR A 69 0.12 7.54 10.99
C TYR A 69 -0.99 6.58 10.54
N LEU A 70 -0.74 5.72 9.55
CA LEU A 70 -1.72 4.71 9.12
C LEU A 70 -2.10 3.79 10.29
N ARG A 71 -1.11 3.32 11.06
CA ARG A 71 -1.36 2.47 12.22
C ARG A 71 -2.08 3.21 13.34
N THR A 72 -1.73 4.47 13.61
CA THR A 72 -2.43 5.32 14.59
C THR A 72 -3.89 5.54 14.23
N LEU A 73 -4.24 5.57 12.94
CA LEU A 73 -5.62 5.62 12.48
C LEU A 73 -6.36 4.28 12.64
N GLY A 74 -5.73 3.23 13.17
CA GLY A 74 -6.35 1.93 13.42
C GLY A 74 -6.31 0.96 12.24
N PHE A 75 -5.56 1.27 11.18
CA PHE A 75 -5.34 0.34 10.07
C PHE A 75 -4.32 -0.74 10.44
N GLU A 76 -4.58 -1.98 10.03
CA GLU A 76 -3.56 -3.02 9.97
C GLU A 76 -2.73 -2.84 8.70
N VAL A 77 -1.45 -2.53 8.82
CA VAL A 77 -0.55 -2.41 7.66
C VAL A 77 0.29 -3.68 7.54
N ILE A 78 0.13 -4.39 6.43
CA ILE A 78 0.90 -5.59 6.09
C ILE A 78 1.85 -5.23 4.94
N ARG A 79 3.14 -5.50 5.11
CA ARG A 79 4.14 -5.28 4.08
C ARG A 79 4.70 -6.61 3.61
N TRP A 80 5.10 -6.67 2.36
CA TRP A 80 5.88 -7.79 1.85
C TRP A 80 6.81 -7.37 0.73
N THR A 81 7.96 -8.02 0.69
CA THR A 81 8.95 -7.96 -0.40
C THR A 81 8.77 -9.13 -1.35
N TRP A 82 9.57 -9.19 -2.42
CA TRP A 82 9.67 -10.40 -3.23
C TRP A 82 10.11 -11.63 -2.41
N ASP A 83 11.06 -11.47 -1.49
CA ASP A 83 11.59 -12.57 -0.67
C ASP A 83 10.52 -13.14 0.26
N ASP A 84 9.67 -12.28 0.82
CA ASP A 84 8.55 -12.72 1.65
C ASP A 84 7.54 -13.55 0.85
N LEU A 85 7.27 -13.15 -0.41
CA LEU A 85 6.39 -13.90 -1.29
C LEU A 85 6.93 -15.29 -1.64
N VAL A 86 8.25 -15.43 -1.77
CA VAL A 86 8.92 -16.74 -1.96
C VAL A 86 8.76 -17.62 -0.71
N ARG A 87 8.89 -17.03 0.48
CA ARG A 87 8.72 -17.74 1.76
C ARG A 87 7.26 -18.03 2.11
N GLY A 88 6.30 -17.36 1.46
CA GLY A 88 4.87 -17.56 1.63
C GLY A 88 4.26 -16.98 2.92
N THR A 89 5.05 -16.27 3.73
CA THR A 89 4.60 -15.67 5.00
C THR A 89 3.47 -14.63 4.86
N PRO A 90 3.40 -13.78 3.81
CA PRO A 90 2.40 -12.72 3.78
C PRO A 90 0.97 -13.23 3.57
N ALA A 91 0.80 -14.41 2.95
CA ALA A 91 -0.53 -15.01 2.78
C ALA A 91 -1.18 -15.34 4.12
N GLN A 92 -0.38 -15.83 5.08
CA GLN A 92 -0.89 -16.18 6.40
C GLN A 92 -1.20 -14.95 7.25
N HIS A 93 -0.32 -13.94 7.22
CA HIS A 93 -0.58 -12.66 7.90
C HIS A 93 -1.84 -11.99 7.36
N LEU A 94 -1.99 -11.97 6.03
CA LEU A 94 -3.17 -11.41 5.40
C LEU A 94 -4.44 -12.18 5.80
N ARG A 95 -4.41 -13.52 5.80
CA ARG A 95 -5.54 -14.33 6.25
C ARG A 95 -5.95 -13.99 7.69
N ASN A 96 -4.99 -13.89 8.60
CA ASN A 96 -5.23 -13.57 10.00
C ASN A 96 -5.76 -12.14 10.18
N ALA A 97 -5.26 -11.18 9.41
CA ALA A 97 -5.76 -9.81 9.46
C ALA A 97 -7.21 -9.73 8.95
N LEU A 98 -7.52 -10.43 7.86
CA LEU A 98 -8.87 -10.44 7.28
C LEU A 98 -9.90 -11.16 8.17
N SER A 99 -9.49 -12.06 9.06
CA SER A 99 -10.41 -12.70 10.01
C SER A 99 -10.82 -11.78 11.17
N THR A 100 -10.12 -10.66 11.39
CA THR A 100 -10.42 -9.72 12.45
C THR A 100 -10.96 -8.42 11.88
N ARG A 101 -12.24 -8.11 12.15
CA ARG A 101 -12.79 -6.82 11.72
C ARG A 101 -12.17 -5.67 12.52
N ARG A 102 -11.63 -4.68 11.82
CA ARG A 102 -11.19 -3.39 12.38
C ARG A 102 -12.10 -2.28 11.89
N ARG A 103 -12.19 -1.21 12.68
CA ARG A 103 -12.85 0.04 12.29
C ARG A 103 -11.84 1.17 12.49
N PRO A 104 -10.98 1.41 11.50
CA PRO A 104 -10.06 2.54 11.53
C PRO A 104 -10.84 3.85 11.68
N ASP A 105 -10.26 4.82 12.37
CA ASP A 105 -10.79 6.19 12.47
C ASP A 105 -10.64 6.92 11.13
N GLY A 106 -9.64 6.53 10.33
CA GLY A 106 -9.43 7.04 8.98
C GLY A 106 -10.32 6.37 7.93
N ARG A 107 -10.40 7.01 6.76
CA ARG A 107 -11.11 6.47 5.58
C ARG A 107 -10.14 6.21 4.44
N ILE A 108 -10.45 5.22 3.60
CA ILE A 108 -9.72 4.95 2.37
C ILE A 108 -10.68 5.14 1.21
N GLU A 109 -10.27 5.93 0.22
CA GLU A 109 -11.02 6.11 -1.02
C GLU A 109 -10.19 5.62 -2.21
N PRO A 110 -10.82 5.07 -3.27
CA PRO A 110 -10.10 4.79 -4.51
C PRO A 110 -9.39 6.05 -5.01
N ALA A 111 -8.11 5.92 -5.29
CA ALA A 111 -7.39 7.00 -5.93
C ALA A 111 -7.96 7.28 -7.33
N PRO A 112 -7.94 8.55 -7.78
CA PRO A 112 -8.30 8.87 -9.16
C PRO A 112 -7.38 8.11 -10.12
N ALA A 113 -7.98 7.59 -11.20
CA ALA A 113 -7.24 6.94 -12.26
C ALA A 113 -6.24 7.94 -12.87
N PRO A 114 -5.02 7.50 -13.25
CA PRO A 114 -4.11 8.36 -13.97
C PRO A 114 -4.71 8.74 -15.33
N GLU A 115 -4.40 9.94 -15.81
CA GLU A 115 -4.73 10.36 -17.18
C GLU A 115 -4.22 9.32 -18.20
N PRO A 116 -5.04 8.89 -19.17
CA PRO A 116 -4.62 7.95 -20.18
C PRO A 116 -3.41 8.50 -20.94
N ARG A 117 -2.30 7.73 -20.98
CA ARG A 117 -1.19 8.07 -21.87
C ARG A 117 -1.48 7.51 -23.26
N SER A 118 -1.52 8.38 -24.26
CA SER A 118 -1.54 7.96 -25.67
C SER A 118 -0.27 7.18 -25.98
N LEU A 119 -0.40 5.89 -26.24
CA LEU A 119 0.70 5.06 -26.74
C LEU A 119 0.86 5.36 -28.23
N ALA A 120 1.99 6.00 -28.60
CA ALA A 120 2.35 6.14 -30.01
C ALA A 120 2.77 4.76 -30.54
N ILE A 121 1.82 4.01 -31.09
CA ILE A 121 2.12 2.79 -31.83
C ILE A 121 2.73 3.25 -33.16
N ARG A 122 4.06 3.11 -33.30
CA ARG A 122 4.68 3.20 -34.62
C ARG A 122 4.25 1.97 -35.40
N ALA A 123 3.47 2.16 -36.45
CA ALA A 123 3.24 1.13 -37.46
C ALA A 123 4.60 0.74 -38.08
N LEU A 124 4.86 -0.56 -38.17
CA LEU A 124 6.04 -1.15 -38.82
C LEU A 124 5.91 -1.08 -40.33
#